data_AF-A0AAU7Z6J7-F1
#
_entry.id   AF-A0AAU7Z6J7-F1
#
_cell.length_a   1.000
_cell.length_b   1.000
_cell.length_c   1.000
_cell.angle_alpha   90.00
_cell.angle_beta   90.00
_cell.angle_gamma   90.00
#
_symmetry.space_group_name_H-M   'P 1'
#
loop_
_entity.id
_entity.type
_entity.pdbx_description
1 polymer ?
#
loop_
_entity_poly.entity_id
_entity_poly.type
_entity_poly.pdbx_seq_one_letter_code
_entity_poly.pdbx_strand_id
1 'polypeptide(L)'
;MRRDKPSVLRGIVTGIAAGITATLIMDQFQKLVAAGQKVAEKQIKLTQGEPEDKIVHDQQQQERQAAQQEGSTEIVARKIAEVSGTQLDDEKKKAAGQAVHYTFGTLMGVVYSVSAELLPEVTTGAGTAFGTLLFLAADEVAVPALQLSPSQTDTPATDHLQHWAAHVVYGGCLELMRSLIRRIL
;
A
#
# COMPACT_ATOMS: atom_id res chain seq x y z
N MET A 1 -30.27 18.95 6.14
CA MET A 1 -29.29 18.35 5.20
C MET A 1 -30.03 17.86 3.97
N ARG A 2 -29.78 18.46 2.79
CA ARG A 2 -30.31 17.91 1.54
C ARG A 2 -29.61 16.57 1.31
N ARG A 3 -30.38 15.48 1.23
CA ARG A 3 -29.86 14.20 0.73
C ARG A 3 -29.74 14.34 -0.77
N ASP A 4 -28.54 14.62 -1.27
CA ASP A 4 -28.27 14.53 -2.70
C ASP A 4 -28.55 13.10 -3.17
N LYS A 5 -29.08 12.99 -4.39
CA LYS A 5 -29.30 11.69 -5.03
C LYS A 5 -27.93 10.98 -5.20
N PRO A 6 -27.86 9.66 -4.99
CA PRO A 6 -26.63 8.91 -5.21
C PRO A 6 -26.19 9.07 -6.68
N SER A 7 -24.90 9.38 -6.89
CA SER A 7 -24.32 9.58 -8.22
C SER A 7 -23.05 8.78 -8.39
N VAL A 8 -23.10 7.76 -9.24
CA VAL A 8 -21.95 6.88 -9.55
C VAL A 8 -20.80 7.70 -10.15
N LEU A 9 -21.09 8.65 -11.03
CA LEU A 9 -20.07 9.51 -11.63
C LEU A 9 -19.31 10.33 -10.57
N ARG A 10 -20.04 10.87 -9.58
CA ARG A 10 -19.42 11.58 -8.45
C ARG A 10 -18.53 10.64 -7.64
N GLY A 11 -19.00 9.42 -7.38
CA GLY A 11 -18.21 8.37 -6.71
C GLY A 11 -16.92 8.04 -7.46
N ILE A 12 -16.96 7.94 -8.79
CA ILE A 12 -15.78 7.67 -9.63
C ILE A 12 -14.78 8.84 -9.54
N VAL A 13 -15.21 10.08 -9.80
CA VAL A 13 -14.32 11.24 -9.78
C VAL A 13 -13.69 11.43 -8.39
N THR A 14 -14.50 11.30 -7.35
CA THR A 14 -14.04 11.38 -5.96
C THR A 14 -13.06 10.26 -5.64
N GLY A 15 -13.34 9.05 -6.10
CA GLY A 15 -12.51 7.88 -5.84
C GLY A 15 -11.18 7.89 -6.56
N ILE A 16 -11.09 8.44 -7.77
CA ILE A 16 -9.81 8.64 -8.46
C ILE A 16 -8.91 9.58 -7.65
N ALA A 17 -9.42 10.75 -7.29
CA ALA A 17 -8.65 11.74 -6.53
C ALA A 17 -8.26 11.23 -5.14
N ALA A 18 -9.20 10.61 -4.43
CA ALA A 18 -8.96 10.02 -3.11
C ALA A 18 -7.95 8.87 -3.19
N GLY A 19 -8.09 7.97 -4.16
CA GLY A 19 -7.22 6.80 -4.34
C GLY A 19 -5.75 7.16 -4.62
N ILE A 20 -5.50 8.10 -5.54
CA ILE A 20 -4.14 8.60 -5.80
C ILE A 20 -3.54 9.21 -4.53
N THR A 21 -4.31 10.06 -3.86
CA THR A 21 -3.84 10.79 -2.66
C THR A 21 -3.58 9.84 -1.49
N ALA A 22 -4.47 8.88 -1.26
CA ALA A 22 -4.32 7.88 -0.21
C ALA A 22 -3.12 6.97 -0.48
N THR A 23 -2.88 6.58 -1.73
CA THR A 23 -1.70 5.80 -2.11
C THR A 23 -0.41 6.57 -1.84
N LEU A 24 -0.35 7.85 -2.23
CA LEU A 24 0.78 8.73 -1.91
C LEU A 24 1.05 8.81 -0.40
N ILE A 25 0.02 9.02 0.40
CA ILE A 25 0.14 9.14 1.86
C ILE A 25 0.59 7.82 2.49
N MET A 26 0.08 6.69 2.00
CA MET A 26 0.50 5.37 2.44
C MET A 26 2.00 5.15 2.16
N ASP A 27 2.48 5.50 0.96
CA ASP A 27 3.90 5.38 0.61
C ASP A 27 4.79 6.24 1.53
N GLN A 28 4.34 7.46 1.88
CA GLN A 28 5.08 8.31 2.82
C GLN A 28 5.06 7.73 4.24
N PHE A 29 3.92 7.19 4.68
CA PHE A 29 3.80 6.54 5.97
C PHE A 29 4.76 5.33 6.08
N GLN A 30 4.79 4.46 5.07
CA GLN A 30 5.70 3.32 5.04
C GLN A 30 7.16 3.76 5.07
N LYS A 31 7.55 4.79 4.30
CA LYS A 31 8.91 5.35 4.35
C LYS A 31 9.29 5.86 5.74
N LEU A 32 8.37 6.55 6.41
CA LEU A 32 8.58 7.09 7.75
C LEU A 32 8.71 5.96 8.80
N VAL A 33 7.83 4.97 8.74
CA VAL A 33 7.87 3.81 9.64
C VAL A 33 9.16 3.01 9.45
N ALA A 34 9.55 2.74 8.20
CA ALA A 34 10.78 2.03 7.89
C ALA A 34 12.03 2.80 8.38
N ALA A 35 12.07 4.12 8.21
CA ALA A 35 13.16 4.94 8.74
C ALA A 35 13.20 4.91 10.28
N GLY A 36 12.04 5.01 10.93
CA GLY A 36 11.93 4.92 12.40
C GLY A 36 12.39 3.57 12.94
N GLN A 37 12.01 2.47 12.29
CA GLN A 37 12.42 1.12 12.68
C GLN A 37 13.92 0.92 12.54
N LYS A 38 14.54 1.39 11.45
CA LYS A 38 16.00 1.31 11.26
C LYS A 38 16.77 2.01 12.38
N VAL A 39 16.28 3.18 12.81
CA VAL A 39 16.87 3.93 13.93
C VAL A 39 16.66 3.18 15.25
N ALA A 40 15.45 2.69 15.50
CA ALA A 40 15.13 1.94 16.73
C ALA A 40 15.96 0.66 16.84
N GLU A 41 16.05 -0.13 15.76
CA GLU A 41 16.83 -1.37 15.71
C GLU A 41 18.32 -1.10 15.95
N LYS A 42 18.87 -0.06 15.32
CA LYS A 42 20.27 0.35 15.54
C LYS A 42 20.53 0.68 17.02
N GLN A 43 19.64 1.43 17.67
CA GLN A 43 19.78 1.80 19.08
C GLN A 43 19.69 0.58 20.01
N ILE A 44 18.76 -0.35 19.73
CA ILE A 44 18.60 -1.59 20.50
C ILE A 44 19.87 -2.44 20.42
N LYS A 45 20.38 -2.68 19.20
CA LYS A 45 21.59 -3.48 18.97
C LYS A 45 22.85 -2.85 19.60
N LEU A 46 23.00 -1.53 19.53
CA LEU A 46 24.07 -0.82 20.23
C LEU A 46 23.98 -1.00 21.76
N THR A 47 22.78 -0.94 22.33
CA THR A 47 22.55 -1.15 23.77
C THR A 47 22.85 -2.59 24.19
N GLN A 48 22.68 -3.55 23.28
CA GLN A 48 23.06 -4.96 23.46
C GLN A 48 24.57 -5.21 23.33
N GLY A 49 25.37 -4.17 23.06
CA GLY A 49 26.82 -4.26 22.92
C GLY A 49 27.30 -4.73 21.55
N GLU A 50 26.42 -4.73 20.54
CA GLU A 50 26.79 -5.05 19.17
C GLU A 50 27.57 -3.87 18.55
N PRO A 51 28.72 -4.12 17.90
CA PRO A 51 29.55 -3.05 17.39
C PRO A 51 28.91 -2.40 16.16
N GLU A 52 29.04 -1.07 16.05
CA GLU A 52 28.30 -0.26 15.07
C GLU A 52 28.59 -0.66 13.61
N ASP A 53 29.81 -1.08 13.32
CA ASP A 53 30.25 -1.53 12.00
C ASP A 53 29.47 -2.77 11.52
N LYS A 54 29.23 -3.73 12.41
CA LYS A 54 28.40 -4.92 12.11
C LYS A 54 26.95 -4.55 11.87
N ILE A 55 26.38 -3.68 12.71
CA ILE A 55 24.98 -3.25 12.56
C ILE A 55 24.77 -2.56 11.21
N VAL A 56 25.67 -1.65 10.84
CA VAL A 56 25.60 -0.94 9.55
C VAL A 56 25.79 -1.90 8.38
N HIS A 57 26.71 -2.85 8.49
CA HIS A 57 26.94 -3.86 7.46
C HIS A 57 25.69 -4.73 7.24
N ASP A 58 25.06 -5.22 8.32
CA ASP A 58 23.87 -6.05 8.25
C ASP A 58 22.67 -5.29 7.68
N GLN A 59 22.47 -4.04 8.10
CA GLN A 59 21.44 -3.16 7.53
C GLN A 59 21.66 -2.94 6.03
N GLN A 60 22.89 -2.66 5.60
CA GLN A 60 23.22 -2.53 4.18
C GLN A 60 23.00 -3.83 3.40
N GLN A 61 23.30 -4.97 4.01
CA GLN A 61 23.09 -6.27 3.38
C GLN A 61 21.59 -6.57 3.21
N GLN A 62 20.77 -6.30 4.23
CA GLN A 62 19.31 -6.39 4.12
C GLN A 62 18.75 -5.45 3.06
N GLU A 63 19.21 -4.20 2.99
CA GLU A 63 18.79 -3.25 1.96
C GLU A 63 19.14 -3.73 0.55
N ARG A 64 20.33 -4.31 0.36
CA ARG A 64 20.73 -4.89 -0.94
C ARG A 64 19.87 -6.10 -1.30
N GLN A 65 19.55 -6.97 -0.34
CA GLN A 65 18.67 -8.10 -0.56
C GLN A 65 17.25 -7.65 -0.91
N ALA A 66 16.68 -6.71 -0.16
CA ALA A 66 15.37 -6.15 -0.43
C ALA A 66 15.31 -5.41 -1.79
N ALA A 67 16.39 -4.75 -2.20
CA ALA A 67 16.46 -4.06 -3.49
C ALA A 67 16.63 -5.00 -4.69
N GLN A 68 17.14 -6.22 -4.47
CA GLN A 68 17.25 -7.29 -5.47
C GLN A 68 16.00 -8.16 -5.55
N GLN A 69 15.25 -8.30 -4.45
CA GLN A 69 13.97 -8.96 -4.45
C GLN A 69 12.93 -8.12 -5.19
N GLU A 70 12.19 -8.77 -6.08
CA GLU A 70 11.10 -8.11 -6.79
C GLU A 70 9.88 -7.97 -5.89
N GLY A 71 9.32 -6.77 -5.85
CA GLY A 71 8.04 -6.51 -5.19
C GLY A 71 6.86 -7.15 -5.92
N SER A 72 5.73 -7.31 -5.24
CA SER A 72 4.54 -7.94 -5.82
C SER A 72 3.99 -7.22 -7.04
N THR A 73 4.00 -5.89 -7.03
CA THR A 73 3.57 -5.07 -8.15
C THR A 73 4.56 -5.11 -9.32
N GLU A 74 5.85 -5.28 -9.05
CA GLU A 74 6.87 -5.53 -10.08
C GLU A 74 6.68 -6.89 -10.75
N ILE A 75 6.34 -7.93 -9.97
CA ILE A 75 6.01 -9.25 -10.50
C ILE A 75 4.77 -9.18 -11.41
N VAL A 76 3.74 -8.45 -10.99
CA VAL A 76 2.55 -8.21 -11.82
C VAL A 76 2.92 -7.49 -13.12
N ALA A 77 3.70 -6.40 -13.01
CA ALA A 77 4.15 -5.64 -14.16
C ALA A 77 4.97 -6.49 -15.15
N ARG A 78 5.89 -7.33 -14.64
CA ARG A 78 6.64 -8.28 -15.46
C ARG A 78 5.72 -9.28 -16.15
N LYS A 79 4.80 -9.93 -15.42
CA LYS A 79 3.85 -10.90 -16.02
C LYS A 79 3.02 -10.27 -17.15
N ILE A 80 2.58 -9.01 -16.99
CA ILE A 80 1.86 -8.26 -18.04
C ILE A 80 2.77 -8.01 -19.25
N ALA A 81 4.01 -7.60 -19.03
CA ALA A 81 4.98 -7.36 -20.11
C ALA A 81 5.30 -8.65 -20.88
N GLU A 82 5.51 -9.77 -20.17
CA GLU A 82 5.78 -11.09 -20.76
C GLU A 82 4.62 -11.54 -21.67
N VAL A 83 3.37 -11.41 -21.21
CA VAL A 83 2.17 -11.71 -22.02
C VAL A 83 2.08 -10.80 -23.24
N SER A 84 2.60 -9.57 -23.14
CA SER A 84 2.66 -8.60 -24.25
C SER A 84 3.89 -8.79 -25.15
N GLY A 85 4.70 -9.83 -24.93
CA GLY A 85 5.91 -10.11 -25.70
C GLY A 85 7.07 -9.12 -25.45
N THR A 86 7.03 -8.38 -24.34
CA THR A 86 8.05 -7.38 -23.98
C THR A 86 8.80 -7.81 -22.72
N GLN A 87 10.09 -7.49 -22.62
CA GLN A 87 10.87 -7.67 -21.40
C GLN A 87 11.14 -6.31 -20.75
N LEU A 88 11.10 -6.27 -19.42
CA LEU A 88 11.42 -5.09 -18.63
C LEU A 88 12.81 -5.26 -18.04
N ASP A 89 13.70 -4.30 -18.28
CA ASP A 89 14.90 -4.14 -17.47
C ASP A 89 14.54 -3.70 -16.03
N ASP A 90 15.50 -3.75 -15.11
CA ASP A 90 15.22 -3.52 -13.69
C ASP A 90 14.66 -2.12 -13.39
N GLU A 91 15.08 -1.10 -14.15
CA GLU A 91 14.59 0.27 -13.97
C GLU A 91 13.14 0.40 -14.44
N LYS A 92 12.83 -0.09 -15.65
CA LYS A 92 11.47 -0.09 -16.18
C LYS A 92 10.55 -0.97 -15.36
N LYS A 93 11.05 -2.09 -14.83
CA LYS A 93 10.28 -2.99 -13.95
C LYS A 93 9.87 -2.27 -12.67
N LYS A 94 10.78 -1.54 -12.02
CA LYS A 94 10.46 -0.71 -10.84
C LYS A 94 9.42 0.37 -11.15
N ALA A 95 9.61 1.10 -12.25
CA ALA A 95 8.66 2.13 -12.68
C ALA A 95 7.28 1.54 -13.02
N ALA A 96 7.24 0.39 -13.70
CA ALA A 96 6.01 -0.31 -14.03
C ALA A 96 5.32 -0.90 -12.79
N GLY A 97 6.09 -1.42 -11.84
CA GLY A 97 5.57 -1.85 -10.54
C GLY A 97 4.92 -0.70 -9.77
N GLN A 98 5.55 0.49 -9.76
CA GLN A 98 4.91 1.69 -9.20
C GLN A 98 3.63 2.06 -9.95
N ALA A 99 3.62 1.98 -11.28
CA ALA A 99 2.41 2.24 -12.05
C ALA A 99 1.28 1.26 -11.68
N VAL A 100 1.59 -0.03 -11.52
CA VAL A 100 0.63 -1.05 -11.05
C VAL A 100 0.10 -0.71 -9.65
N HIS A 101 0.99 -0.33 -8.73
CA HIS A 101 0.63 0.07 -7.36
C HIS A 101 -0.38 1.22 -7.34
N TYR A 102 -0.05 2.32 -8.04
CA TYR A 102 -0.92 3.49 -8.12
C TYR A 102 -2.22 3.22 -8.84
N THR A 103 -2.19 2.38 -9.88
CA THR A 103 -3.39 1.96 -10.60
C THR A 103 -4.32 1.17 -9.70
N PHE A 104 -3.78 0.20 -8.95
CA PHE A 104 -4.53 -0.61 -8.01
C PHE A 104 -5.11 0.24 -6.87
N GLY A 105 -4.31 1.11 -6.25
CA GLY A 105 -4.79 2.05 -5.23
C GLY A 105 -5.89 2.97 -5.77
N THR A 106 -5.70 3.55 -6.95
CA THR A 106 -6.74 4.39 -7.59
C THR A 106 -8.04 3.61 -7.82
N LEU A 107 -7.96 2.39 -8.34
CA LEU A 107 -9.11 1.52 -8.56
C LEU A 107 -9.84 1.22 -7.25
N MET A 108 -9.11 0.91 -6.17
CA MET A 108 -9.72 0.65 -4.87
C MET A 108 -10.35 1.91 -4.26
N GLY A 109 -9.80 3.10 -4.51
CA GLY A 109 -10.41 4.37 -4.15
C GLY A 109 -11.75 4.62 -4.87
N VAL A 110 -11.85 4.24 -6.15
CA VAL A 110 -13.10 4.23 -6.92
C VAL A 110 -14.11 3.25 -6.33
N VAL A 111 -13.69 2.01 -6.07
CA VAL A 111 -14.55 0.98 -5.46
C VAL A 111 -15.12 1.48 -4.13
N TYR A 112 -14.28 2.02 -3.26
CA TYR A 112 -14.70 2.57 -1.97
C TYR A 112 -15.69 3.72 -2.14
N SER A 113 -15.36 4.71 -2.97
CA SER A 113 -16.16 5.93 -3.11
C SER A 113 -17.49 5.71 -3.80
N VAL A 114 -17.55 4.83 -4.81
CA VAL A 114 -18.81 4.40 -5.43
C VAL A 114 -19.66 3.63 -4.43
N SER A 115 -19.05 2.71 -3.66
CA SER A 115 -19.77 1.95 -2.63
C SER A 115 -20.35 2.87 -1.55
N ALA A 116 -19.59 3.90 -1.12
CA ALA A 116 -20.04 4.89 -0.15
C ALA A 116 -21.16 5.83 -0.67
N GLU A 117 -21.28 6.02 -1.99
CA GLU A 117 -22.42 6.74 -2.59
C GLU A 117 -23.69 5.88 -2.60
N LEU A 118 -23.56 4.57 -2.78
CA LEU A 118 -24.69 3.64 -2.84
C LEU A 118 -25.16 3.17 -1.46
N LEU A 119 -24.20 2.92 -0.55
CA LEU A 119 -24.38 2.35 0.77
C LEU A 119 -23.58 3.19 1.78
N PRO A 120 -24.18 4.22 2.41
CA PRO A 120 -23.49 5.10 3.36
C PRO A 120 -22.83 4.36 4.54
N GLU A 121 -23.34 3.19 4.90
CA GLU A 121 -22.81 2.29 5.93
C GLU A 121 -21.36 1.85 5.64
N VAL A 122 -20.92 1.87 4.38
CA VAL A 122 -19.53 1.58 4.00
C VAL A 122 -18.53 2.56 4.62
N THR A 123 -18.98 3.76 4.98
CA THR A 123 -18.15 4.78 5.64
C THR A 123 -17.99 4.58 7.14
N THR A 124 -18.71 3.62 7.74
CA THR A 124 -18.57 3.27 9.15
C THR A 124 -17.13 2.82 9.45
N GLY A 125 -16.59 3.28 10.58
CA GLY A 125 -15.16 3.09 10.88
C GLY A 125 -14.24 4.04 10.11
N ALA A 126 -14.77 5.10 9.50
CA ALA A 126 -14.02 6.14 8.82
C ALA A 126 -13.04 5.58 7.75
N GLY A 127 -13.48 4.57 6.98
CA GLY A 127 -12.68 3.93 5.93
C GLY A 127 -11.61 2.95 6.42
N THR A 128 -11.30 2.91 7.72
CA THR A 128 -10.29 1.98 8.28
C THR A 128 -10.69 0.51 8.19
N ALA A 129 -11.99 0.22 8.30
CA ALA A 129 -12.53 -1.12 8.10
C ALA A 129 -12.32 -1.59 6.65
N PHE A 130 -12.54 -0.71 5.67
CA PHE A 130 -12.25 -0.99 4.27
C PHE A 130 -10.75 -1.22 4.03
N GLY A 131 -9.89 -0.37 4.60
CA GLY A 131 -8.44 -0.56 4.54
C GLY A 131 -8.00 -1.91 5.11
N THR A 132 -8.54 -2.29 6.26
CA THR A 132 -8.26 -3.61 6.88
C THR A 132 -8.72 -4.77 6.00
N LEU A 133 -9.93 -4.69 5.44
CA LEU A 133 -10.43 -5.71 4.52
C LEU A 133 -9.59 -5.80 3.25
N LEU A 134 -9.12 -4.66 2.74
CA LEU A 134 -8.24 -4.61 1.58
C LEU A 134 -6.91 -5.31 1.86
N PHE A 135 -6.28 -5.04 3.01
CA PHE A 135 -5.07 -5.74 3.45
C PHE A 135 -5.29 -7.26 3.50
N LEU A 136 -6.35 -7.71 4.18
CA LEU A 136 -6.62 -9.13 4.30
C LEU A 136 -6.89 -9.79 2.93
N ALA A 137 -7.60 -9.10 2.04
CA ALA A 137 -7.90 -9.65 0.72
C ALA A 137 -6.70 -9.64 -0.23
N ALA A 138 -5.90 -8.56 -0.22
CA ALA A 138 -4.78 -8.39 -1.13
C ALA A 138 -3.52 -9.11 -0.60
N ASP A 139 -3.03 -8.69 0.56
CA ASP A 139 -1.72 -9.10 1.09
C ASP A 139 -1.76 -10.50 1.69
N GLU A 140 -2.85 -10.88 2.37
CA GLU A 140 -2.96 -12.17 3.07
C GLU A 140 -3.63 -13.27 2.21
N VAL A 141 -4.32 -12.91 1.12
CA VAL A 141 -5.01 -13.88 0.25
C VAL A 141 -4.52 -13.82 -1.19
N ALA A 142 -4.74 -12.70 -1.89
CA ALA A 142 -4.49 -12.65 -3.34
C ALA A 142 -3.00 -12.76 -3.69
N VAL A 143 -2.12 -12.02 -3.01
CA VAL A 143 -0.68 -12.02 -3.27
C VAL A 143 -0.07 -13.41 -3.04
N PRO A 144 -0.34 -14.11 -1.92
CA PRO A 144 0.11 -15.48 -1.72
C PRO A 144 -0.50 -16.46 -2.72
N ALA A 145 -1.82 -16.41 -2.96
CA ALA A 145 -2.51 -17.33 -3.86
C ALA A 145 -2.01 -17.23 -5.31
N LEU A 146 -1.63 -16.02 -5.75
CA LEU A 146 -1.11 -15.76 -7.10
C LEU A 146 0.42 -15.85 -7.20
N GLN A 147 1.09 -16.24 -6.10
CA GLN A 147 2.55 -16.31 -5.99
C GLN A 147 3.22 -15.01 -6.47
N LEU A 148 2.67 -13.88 -6.02
CA LEU A 148 3.18 -12.55 -6.33
C LEU A 148 4.15 -12.05 -5.26
N SER A 149 4.52 -12.86 -4.29
CA SER A 149 5.55 -12.54 -3.31
C SER A 149 6.36 -13.81 -3.04
N PRO A 150 7.67 -13.71 -2.72
CA PRO A 150 8.44 -14.84 -2.20
C PRO A 150 7.72 -15.49 -1.00
N SER A 151 8.01 -16.77 -0.73
CA SER A 151 7.43 -17.50 0.41
C SER A 151 7.70 -16.73 1.72
N GLN A 152 6.65 -16.16 2.30
CA GLN A 152 6.70 -15.29 3.51
C GLN A 152 6.85 -16.08 4.82
N THR A 153 7.39 -17.29 4.77
CA THR A 153 7.41 -18.22 5.90
C THR A 153 8.23 -17.73 7.11
N ASP A 154 9.01 -16.66 6.96
CA ASP A 154 9.83 -16.07 8.03
C ASP A 154 9.64 -14.54 8.20
N THR A 155 8.56 -13.95 7.66
CA THR A 155 8.33 -12.49 7.81
C THR A 155 8.02 -12.15 9.29
N PRO A 156 8.77 -11.23 9.92
CA PRO A 156 8.49 -10.79 11.29
C PRO A 156 7.05 -10.30 11.47
N ALA A 157 6.41 -10.64 12.58
CA ALA A 157 5.05 -10.18 12.90
C ALA A 157 4.92 -8.64 12.93
N THR A 158 6.03 -7.94 13.22
CA THR A 158 6.11 -6.48 13.16
C THR A 158 5.89 -5.95 11.75
N ASP A 159 6.33 -6.67 10.74
CA ASP A 159 6.26 -6.22 9.35
C ASP A 159 4.81 -6.36 8.86
N HIS A 160 4.16 -7.50 9.12
CA HIS A 160 2.71 -7.66 8.87
C HIS A 160 1.88 -6.56 9.53
N LEU A 161 2.19 -6.21 10.79
CA LEU A 161 1.49 -5.14 11.50
C LEU A 161 1.67 -3.78 10.82
N GLN A 162 2.87 -3.48 10.31
CA GLN A 162 3.14 -2.23 9.60
C GLN A 162 2.46 -2.18 8.23
N HIS A 163 2.46 -3.29 7.50
CA HIS A 163 1.73 -3.42 6.24
C HIS A 163 0.22 -3.23 6.46
N TRP A 164 -0.34 -3.82 7.52
CA TRP A 164 -1.72 -3.58 7.93
C TRP A 164 -1.96 -2.11 8.32
N ALA A 165 -1.08 -1.52 9.13
CA ALA A 165 -1.21 -0.12 9.54
C ALA A 165 -1.19 0.85 8.34
N ALA A 166 -0.35 0.57 7.33
CA ALA A 166 -0.32 1.33 6.10
C ALA A 166 -1.69 1.28 5.36
N HIS A 167 -2.34 0.12 5.33
CA HIS A 167 -3.68 -0.03 4.75
C HIS A 167 -4.77 0.67 5.58
N VAL A 168 -4.65 0.68 6.91
CA VAL A 168 -5.54 1.47 7.77
C VAL A 168 -5.39 2.97 7.48
N VAL A 169 -4.16 3.46 7.32
CA VAL A 169 -3.88 4.85 6.93
C VAL A 169 -4.47 5.15 5.54
N TYR A 170 -4.29 4.24 4.59
CA TYR A 170 -4.87 4.34 3.25
C TYR A 170 -6.40 4.47 3.32
N GLY A 171 -7.08 3.58 4.04
CA GLY A 171 -8.54 3.59 4.20
C GLY A 171 -9.05 4.85 4.90
N GLY A 172 -8.37 5.28 5.97
CA GLY A 172 -8.68 6.54 6.66
C GLY A 172 -8.51 7.77 5.75
N CYS A 173 -7.46 7.79 4.95
CA CYS A 173 -7.21 8.86 3.99
C CYS A 173 -8.26 8.89 2.88
N LEU A 174 -8.66 7.74 2.34
CA LEU A 174 -9.74 7.63 1.36
C LEU A 174 -11.01 8.31 1.87
N GLU A 175 -11.43 7.98 3.10
CA GLU A 175 -12.65 8.52 3.67
C GLU A 175 -12.56 10.02 3.96
N LEU A 176 -11.39 10.48 4.44
CA LEU A 176 -11.15 11.90 4.64
C LEU A 176 -11.25 12.67 3.31
N MET A 177 -10.55 12.22 2.28
CA MET A 177 -10.56 12.87 0.97
C MET A 177 -11.95 12.83 0.34
N ARG A 178 -12.64 11.68 0.40
CA ARG A 178 -14.02 11.54 -0.07
C ARG A 178 -14.96 12.52 0.63
N SER A 179 -14.85 12.63 1.95
CA SER A 179 -15.66 13.55 2.75
C SER A 179 -15.36 15.01 2.45
N LEU A 180 -14.11 15.38 2.21
CA LEU A 180 -13.72 16.74 1.82
C LEU A 180 -14.23 17.10 0.42
N ILE A 181 -14.02 16.24 -0.56
CA ILE A 181 -14.47 16.45 -1.95
C ILE A 181 -16.00 16.56 -2.00
N ARG A 182 -16.72 15.72 -1.26
CA ARG A 182 -18.19 15.78 -1.15
C ARG A 182 -18.72 17.05 -0.47
N ARG A 183 -17.91 17.75 0.33
CA ARG A 183 -18.33 19.06 0.89
C ARG A 183 -18.21 20.19 -0.13
N ILE A 184 -17.41 19.99 -1.18
CA ILE A 184 -17.12 20.98 -2.22
C ILE A 184 -18.05 20.79 -3.44
N LEU A 185 -18.38 19.53 -3.76
CA LEU A 185 -19.31 19.12 -4.84
C LEU A 185 -20.76 19.06 -4.38
#